data_AF-A0A7V5Z0G8-F1
#
_entry.id   AF-A0A7V5Z0G8-F1
#
_cell.length_a   1.000
_cell.length_b   1.000
_cell.length_c   1.000
_cell.angle_alpha   90.00
_cell.angle_beta   90.00
_cell.angle_gamma   90.00
#
_symmetry.space_group_name_H-M   'P 1'
#
loop_
_entity.id
_entity.type
_entity.pdbx_description
1 polymer ?
#
loop_
_entity_poly.entity_id
_entity_poly.type
_entity_poly.pdbx_seq_one_letter_code
_entity_poly.pdbx_strand_id
1 'polypeptide(L)'
;MAVAEEIQQARSEALRRLRRVEGQIRGLQRMVEEGKDCEAILTQLMAARAALDKAGLFIVERHLAECLRGTADEQVRSQLYRIVELFLRFGVSGESGERSSGDGYGTGGSDGRDL
;
A
#
# COMPACT_ATOMS: atom_id res chain seq x y z
N MET A 1 16.83 29.08 -13.07
CA MET A 1 15.69 28.58 -13.90
C MET A 1 15.55 27.06 -13.83
N ALA A 2 16.62 26.26 -13.97
CA ALA A 2 16.54 24.78 -13.92
C ALA A 2 15.89 24.18 -12.64
N VAL A 3 16.07 24.81 -11.47
CA VAL A 3 15.55 24.28 -10.18
C VAL A 3 14.02 24.34 -10.08
N ALA A 4 13.40 25.40 -10.62
CA ALA A 4 11.94 25.55 -10.58
C ALA A 4 11.26 24.52 -11.51
N GLU A 5 11.92 24.16 -12.60
CA GLU A 5 11.44 23.17 -13.57
C GLU A 5 11.44 21.76 -12.97
N GLU A 6 12.49 21.41 -12.24
CA GLU A 6 12.63 20.12 -11.56
C GLU A 6 11.57 19.90 -10.46
N ILE A 7 11.26 20.96 -9.70
CA ILE A 7 10.20 20.94 -8.67
C ILE A 7 8.81 20.79 -9.31
N GLN A 8 8.55 21.51 -10.42
CA GLN A 8 7.27 21.38 -11.14
C GLN A 8 7.09 19.99 -11.75
N GLN A 9 8.16 19.39 -12.24
CA GLN A 9 8.12 18.02 -12.76
C GLN A 9 7.84 17.00 -11.65
N ALA A 10 8.46 17.14 -10.47
CA ALA A 10 8.15 16.30 -9.32
C ALA A 10 6.68 16.45 -8.88
N ARG A 11 6.16 17.68 -8.82
CA ARG A 11 4.77 17.96 -8.46
C ARG A 11 3.77 17.33 -9.44
N SER A 12 4.03 17.46 -10.74
CA SER A 12 3.15 16.90 -11.78
C SER A 12 3.13 15.36 -11.75
N GLU A 13 4.26 14.71 -11.50
CA GLU A 13 4.31 13.24 -11.35
C GLU A 13 3.58 12.77 -10.08
N ALA A 14 3.74 13.47 -8.95
CA ALA A 14 2.99 13.17 -7.73
C ALA A 14 1.47 13.25 -7.97
N LEU A 15 1.00 14.32 -8.62
CA LEU A 15 -0.40 14.48 -9.00
C LEU A 15 -0.88 13.36 -9.94
N ARG A 16 -0.06 12.93 -10.90
CA ARG A 16 -0.40 11.83 -11.81
C ARG A 16 -0.62 10.52 -11.05
N ARG A 17 0.24 10.22 -10.07
CA ARG A 17 0.11 9.03 -9.21
C ARG A 17 -1.15 9.09 -8.36
N LEU A 18 -1.41 10.23 -7.71
CA LEU A 18 -2.61 10.42 -6.88
C LEU A 18 -3.90 10.29 -7.70
N ARG A 19 -3.96 10.85 -8.91
CA ARG A 19 -5.12 10.70 -9.82
C ARG A 19 -5.40 9.24 -10.20
N ARG A 20 -4.34 8.42 -10.32
CA ARG A 20 -4.50 6.98 -10.56
C ARG A 20 -5.12 6.28 -9.34
N VAL A 21 -4.65 6.59 -8.14
CA VAL A 21 -5.23 6.06 -6.88
C VAL A 21 -6.70 6.48 -6.75
N GLU A 22 -7.01 7.74 -7.00
CA GLU A 22 -8.39 8.25 -7.00
C GLU A 22 -9.31 7.46 -7.96
N GLY A 23 -8.79 7.10 -9.15
CA GLY A 23 -9.50 6.23 -10.08
C GLY A 23 -9.77 4.83 -9.54
N GLN A 24 -8.82 4.26 -8.78
CA GLN A 24 -9.00 2.96 -8.11
C GLN A 24 -10.03 3.05 -6.98
N ILE A 25 -10.01 4.12 -6.17
CA ILE A 25 -11.01 4.34 -5.11
C ILE A 25 -12.42 4.47 -5.70
N ARG A 26 -12.59 5.23 -6.77
CA ARG A 26 -13.87 5.27 -7.51
C ARG A 26 -14.28 3.89 -8.05
N GLY A 27 -13.31 3.09 -8.48
CA GLY A 27 -13.55 1.71 -8.91
C GLY A 27 -14.09 0.85 -7.77
N LEU A 28 -13.48 0.93 -6.59
CA LEU A 28 -13.91 0.21 -5.39
C LEU A 28 -15.32 0.60 -4.97
N GLN A 29 -15.66 1.89 -5.00
CA GLN A 29 -17.03 2.36 -4.71
C GLN A 29 -18.06 1.69 -5.62
N ARG A 30 -17.82 1.68 -6.94
CA ARG A 30 -18.71 1.00 -7.90
C ARG A 30 -18.78 -0.51 -7.65
N MET A 31 -17.66 -1.15 -7.32
CA MET A 31 -17.67 -2.60 -7.02
C MET A 31 -18.54 -2.93 -5.81
N VAL A 32 -18.53 -2.07 -4.78
CA VAL A 32 -19.39 -2.21 -3.60
C VAL A 32 -20.86 -1.96 -3.95
N GLU A 33 -21.15 -0.90 -4.71
CA GLU A 33 -22.51 -0.57 -5.15
C GLU A 33 -23.12 -1.68 -6.04
N GLU A 34 -22.30 -2.29 -6.90
CA GLU A 34 -22.69 -3.40 -7.77
C GLU A 34 -22.73 -4.77 -7.05
N GLY A 35 -22.38 -4.83 -5.76
CA GLY A 35 -22.35 -6.07 -4.99
C GLY A 35 -21.37 -7.11 -5.52
N LYS A 36 -20.18 -6.68 -5.99
CA LYS A 36 -19.13 -7.60 -6.42
C LYS A 36 -18.64 -8.48 -5.27
N ASP A 37 -18.04 -9.60 -5.64
CA ASP A 37 -17.43 -10.53 -4.70
C ASP A 37 -16.41 -9.86 -3.77
N CYS A 38 -16.43 -10.26 -2.49
CA CYS A 38 -15.60 -9.69 -1.44
C CYS A 38 -14.10 -9.89 -1.72
N GLU A 39 -13.68 -11.04 -2.25
CA GLU A 39 -12.27 -11.32 -2.56
C GLU A 39 -11.77 -10.40 -3.69
N ALA A 40 -12.63 -10.16 -4.69
CA ALA A 40 -12.33 -9.22 -5.77
C ALA A 40 -12.19 -7.77 -5.25
N ILE A 41 -13.08 -7.34 -4.35
CA ILE A 41 -13.00 -6.01 -3.71
C ILE A 41 -11.72 -5.89 -2.89
N LEU A 42 -11.40 -6.89 -2.05
CA LEU A 42 -10.19 -6.89 -1.23
C LEU A 42 -8.92 -6.86 -2.08
N THR A 43 -8.90 -7.59 -3.19
CA THR A 43 -7.78 -7.58 -4.13
C THR A 43 -7.56 -6.18 -4.71
N GLN A 44 -8.62 -5.50 -5.15
CA GLN A 44 -8.52 -4.14 -5.66
C GLN A 44 -8.17 -3.12 -4.56
N LEU A 45 -8.63 -3.33 -3.34
CA LEU A 45 -8.26 -2.50 -2.18
C LEU A 45 -6.76 -2.58 -1.91
N MET A 46 -6.20 -3.80 -1.92
CA MET A 46 -4.77 -3.99 -1.75
C MET A 46 -3.96 -3.37 -2.89
N ALA A 47 -4.45 -3.43 -4.13
CA ALA A 47 -3.83 -2.75 -5.26
C ALA A 47 -3.86 -1.21 -5.11
N ALA A 48 -4.96 -0.65 -4.60
CA ALA A 48 -5.09 0.78 -4.34
C ALA A 48 -4.14 1.24 -3.21
N ARG A 49 -4.06 0.47 -2.12
CA ARG A 49 -3.12 0.72 -1.02
C ARG A 49 -1.68 0.71 -1.51
N ALA A 50 -1.27 -0.33 -2.25
CA ALA A 50 0.09 -0.41 -2.80
C ALA A 50 0.42 0.76 -3.77
N ALA A 51 -0.55 1.25 -4.53
CA ALA A 51 -0.38 2.41 -5.39
C ALA A 51 -0.24 3.71 -4.58
N LEU A 52 -1.00 3.84 -3.49
CA LEU A 52 -0.90 4.97 -2.56
C LEU A 52 0.46 4.99 -1.84
N ASP A 53 0.93 3.85 -1.37
CA ASP A 53 2.24 3.71 -0.73
C ASP A 53 3.37 4.19 -1.67
N LYS A 54 3.31 3.79 -2.94
CA LYS A 54 4.25 4.24 -3.99
C LYS A 54 4.16 5.73 -4.30
N ALA A 55 2.98 6.34 -4.17
CA ALA A 55 2.81 7.78 -4.32
C ALA A 55 3.40 8.52 -3.11
N GLY A 56 3.12 8.04 -1.89
CA GLY A 56 3.65 8.58 -0.64
C GLY A 56 5.18 8.53 -0.60
N LEU A 57 5.78 7.38 -0.93
CA LEU A 57 7.23 7.24 -0.98
C LEU A 57 7.86 8.25 -1.94
N PHE A 58 7.32 8.40 -3.15
CA PHE A 58 7.83 9.38 -4.10
C PHE A 58 7.74 10.83 -3.58
N ILE A 59 6.64 11.19 -2.89
CA ILE A 59 6.50 12.54 -2.33
C ILE A 59 7.53 12.77 -1.23
N VAL A 60 7.68 11.83 -0.30
CA VAL A 60 8.68 11.93 0.77
C VAL A 60 10.08 11.97 0.18
N GLU A 61 10.34 11.16 -0.84
CA GLU A 61 11.65 11.13 -1.49
C GLU A 61 12.05 12.50 -2.05
N ARG A 62 11.10 13.16 -2.73
CA ARG A 62 11.31 14.49 -3.29
C ARG A 62 11.46 15.55 -2.21
N HIS A 63 10.66 15.47 -1.15
CA HIS A 63 10.74 16.42 -0.04
C HIS A 63 12.06 16.29 0.74
N LEU A 64 12.51 15.07 1.02
CA LEU A 64 13.84 14.83 1.60
C LEU A 64 14.96 15.34 0.71
N ALA A 65 14.85 15.16 -0.62
CA ALA A 65 15.83 15.68 -1.56
C ALA A 65 16.00 17.19 -1.43
N GLU A 66 14.88 17.90 -1.25
CA GLU A 66 14.79 19.35 -1.11
C GLU A 66 15.28 19.83 0.26
N CYS A 67 14.84 19.20 1.35
CA CYS A 67 15.28 19.55 2.71
C CYS A 67 16.78 19.33 2.93
N LEU A 68 17.35 18.30 2.32
CA LEU A 68 18.77 17.95 2.45
C LEU A 68 19.66 18.63 1.41
N ARG A 69 19.09 19.54 0.60
CA ARG A 69 19.82 20.23 -0.45
C ARG A 69 20.76 21.27 0.15
N GLY A 70 22.04 20.92 0.25
CA GLY A 70 23.13 21.80 0.72
C GLY A 70 23.64 21.54 2.14
N THR A 71 23.11 20.54 2.85
CA THR A 71 23.35 20.35 4.30
C THR A 71 23.85 18.97 4.70
N ALA A 72 23.71 17.95 3.85
CA ALA A 72 23.97 16.57 4.24
C ALA A 72 24.88 15.84 3.24
N ASP A 73 25.80 15.05 3.79
CA ASP A 73 26.58 14.04 3.08
C ASP A 73 25.64 13.10 2.30
N GLU A 74 26.02 12.70 1.08
CA GLU A 74 25.24 11.81 0.21
C GLU A 74 24.92 10.47 0.90
N GLN A 75 25.79 10.02 1.82
CA GLN A 75 25.53 8.84 2.65
C GLN A 75 24.32 9.02 3.59
N VAL A 76 24.16 10.19 4.21
CA VAL A 76 23.03 10.47 5.12
C VAL A 76 21.72 10.55 4.33
N ARG A 77 21.75 11.12 3.12
CA ARG A 77 20.60 11.12 2.20
C ARG A 77 20.17 9.70 1.89
N SER A 78 21.08 8.85 1.43
CA SER A 78 20.79 7.45 1.09
C SER A 78 20.20 6.65 2.27
N GLN A 79 20.71 6.84 3.48
CA GLN A 79 20.18 6.15 4.67
C GLN A 79 18.77 6.62 5.04
N LEU A 80 18.49 7.94 4.97
CA LEU A 80 17.15 8.47 5.24
C LEU A 80 16.11 7.97 4.24
N TYR A 81 16.46 7.90 2.96
CA TYR A 81 15.60 7.29 1.94
C TYR A 81 15.25 5.85 2.28
N ARG A 82 16.25 5.05 2.65
CA ARG A 82 16.05 3.65 3.03
C ARG A 82 15.19 3.49 4.27
N ILE A 83 15.35 4.36 5.27
CA ILE A 83 14.54 4.33 6.50
C ILE A 83 13.08 4.67 6.19
N VAL A 84 12.81 5.69 5.37
CA VAL A 84 11.45 6.03 4.95
C VAL A 84 10.82 4.90 4.15
N GLU A 85 11.56 4.30 3.22
CA GLU A 85 11.09 3.14 2.46
C GLU A 85 10.72 1.98 3.39
N LEU A 86 11.60 1.65 4.35
CA LEU A 86 11.37 0.63 5.36
C LEU A 86 10.10 0.95 6.19
N PHE A 87 10.00 2.18 6.69
CA PHE A 87 8.88 2.61 7.52
C PHE A 87 7.55 2.56 6.76
N LEU A 88 7.49 2.97 5.49
CA LEU A 88 6.28 2.89 4.69
C LEU A 88 5.91 1.44 4.32
N ARG A 89 6.91 0.57 4.13
CA ARG A 89 6.68 -0.84 3.81
C ARG A 89 6.18 -1.67 5.00
N PHE A 90 6.69 -1.37 6.21
CA PHE A 90 6.35 -2.11 7.43
C PHE A 90 5.30 -1.42 8.32
N GLY A 91 5.23 -0.09 8.32
CA GLY A 91 4.36 0.68 9.21
C GLY A 91 2.87 0.58 8.93
N VAL A 92 2.47 0.06 7.75
CA VAL A 92 1.05 -0.10 7.41
C VAL A 92 0.61 -1.56 7.56
N SER A 93 1.53 -2.51 7.71
CA SER A 93 1.22 -3.92 7.88
C SER A 93 1.29 -4.28 9.36
N GLY A 94 0.25 -3.91 10.12
CA GLY A 94 -0.05 -4.66 11.33
C GLY A 94 -0.27 -6.11 10.91
N GLU A 95 0.66 -6.99 11.26
CA GLU A 95 0.52 -8.42 11.05
C GLU A 95 -0.75 -8.88 11.78
N SER A 96 -1.81 -9.16 11.04
CA SER A 96 -2.78 -10.17 11.45
C SER A 96 -2.01 -11.49 11.44
N GLY A 97 -1.39 -11.80 12.57
CA GLY A 97 -0.89 -13.12 12.87
C GLY A 97 -2.07 -14.07 12.96
N GLU A 98 -2.39 -14.74 11.87
CA GLU A 98 -3.22 -15.94 11.88
C GLU A 98 -2.43 -17.10 11.27
N ARG A 99 -1.98 -18.00 12.16
CA ARG A 99 -1.78 -19.42 11.87
C ARG A 99 -1.79 -20.20 13.19
N SER A 100 -2.98 -20.66 13.57
CA SER A 100 -3.18 -22.06 13.95
C SER A 100 -4.67 -22.38 13.82
N SER A 101 -5.10 -22.70 12.60
CA SER A 101 -6.30 -23.50 12.40
C SER A 101 -6.04 -24.87 13.00
N GLY A 102 -6.68 -25.14 14.13
CA GLY A 102 -6.51 -26.39 14.85
C GLY A 102 -7.58 -26.56 15.92
N ASP A 103 -8.85 -26.35 15.59
CA ASP A 103 -9.98 -26.86 16.37
C ASP A 103 -11.00 -27.46 15.42
N GLY A 104 -11.10 -28.78 15.49
CA GLY A 104 -11.90 -29.63 14.61
C GLY A 104 -13.40 -29.51 14.89
N TYR A 105 -14.17 -29.31 13.83
CA TYR A 105 -15.56 -29.72 13.81
C TYR A 105 -15.64 -31.22 13.54
N GLY A 106 -16.02 -31.98 14.56
CA GLY A 106 -16.44 -33.38 14.45
C GLY A 106 -17.77 -33.55 15.19
N THR A 107 -18.85 -33.07 14.58
CA THR A 107 -20.22 -33.31 15.04
C THR A 107 -20.53 -34.80 14.97
N GLY A 108 -21.08 -35.35 16.05
CA GLY A 108 -21.39 -36.77 16.16
C GLY A 108 -22.62 -37.23 15.37
N GLY A 109 -22.66 -38.55 15.16
CA GLY A 109 -23.87 -39.37 15.22
C GLY A 109 -24.58 -39.69 13.90
N SER A 110 -24.52 -40.96 13.47
CA SER A 110 -25.70 -41.86 13.44
C SER A 110 -25.39 -43.22 12.77
N ASP A 111 -25.85 -44.28 13.44
CA ASP A 111 -26.41 -45.55 12.96
C ASP A 111 -25.86 -46.30 11.73
N GLY A 112 -25.70 -47.62 11.91
CA GLY A 112 -26.03 -48.59 10.86
C GLY A 112 -25.12 -49.81 10.75
N ARG A 113 -25.59 -50.94 11.30
CA ARG A 113 -25.40 -52.35 10.88
C ARG A 113 -24.38 -52.62 9.76
N ASP A 114 -23.44 -53.54 10.03
CA ASP A 114 -23.23 -54.76 9.22
C ASP A 114 -22.21 -55.70 9.91
N LEU A 115 -22.56 -57.00 9.89
CA LEU A 115 -21.87 -58.21 10.38
C LEU A 115 -22.10 -58.64 11.84
#